data_AF-A0AAW7L4K0-F1
#
_entry.id   AF-A0AAW7L4K0-F1
#
_cell.length_a   1.000
_cell.length_b   1.000
_cell.length_c   1.000
_cell.angle_alpha   90.00
_cell.angle_beta   90.00
_cell.angle_gamma   90.00
#
_symmetry.space_group_name_H-M   'P 1'
#
loop_
_entity.id
_entity.type
_entity.pdbx_description
1 polymer ?
#
loop_
_entity_poly.entity_id
_entity_poly.type
_entity_poly.pdbx_seq_one_letter_code
_entity_poly.pdbx_strand_id
1 'polypeptide(L)'
;MKIHTLSLIIASSVLVACSTANNIEVIAGPNTVIPLHQQGEQAGRYHNLYPGKKSYPVSCETDCYPKNNNLVCETEAENCQYQGQQKNPQVNAGFTIRWLGHAGFVIKTPNGQQVVFDPVKEQFDSPIDLAFRLTSGFYRKPGDWLTDNELKNVVAVMYSHIHYDHFNKADIEEIGNQPRYLTPLGMADNFPTGGFNISEMAWYAKTKIDDLTIHALPAHHFSSRVLVPFIYEDNNKDLWNGWLLEQSGSTLFFAGDTGYSKHFNDIQQKYGDIDVCLMPIASYYHKENGNWYRYVHTTPEDALTAAQALNCKVMIPWGYGNSSWKMGDHSSHSALLRLLHMHKKMNSKIPLYILNEGESIQL
;
A
#
# COMPACT_ATOMS: atom_id res chain seq x y z
N MET A 1 -13.43 -68.26 -11.10
CA MET A 1 -13.30 -66.82 -10.76
C MET A 1 -13.72 -66.01 -11.97
N LYS A 2 -14.88 -65.34 -11.90
CA LYS A 2 -15.35 -64.40 -12.94
C LYS A 2 -14.73 -63.03 -12.65
N ILE A 3 -14.04 -62.45 -13.62
CA ILE A 3 -13.49 -61.10 -13.55
C ILE A 3 -14.58 -60.14 -14.04
N HIS A 4 -15.10 -59.30 -13.15
CA HIS A 4 -15.93 -58.17 -13.52
C HIS A 4 -15.04 -56.94 -13.63
N THR A 5 -14.81 -56.48 -14.85
CA THR A 5 -14.16 -55.20 -15.14
C THR A 5 -15.20 -54.09 -14.95
N LEU A 6 -15.15 -53.41 -13.81
CA LEU A 6 -15.97 -52.24 -13.52
C LEU A 6 -15.34 -51.04 -14.24
N SER A 7 -15.93 -50.60 -15.35
CA SER A 7 -15.52 -49.36 -16.02
C SER A 7 -16.16 -48.18 -15.29
N LEU A 8 -15.37 -47.43 -14.55
CA LEU A 8 -15.78 -46.19 -13.88
C LEU A 8 -15.77 -45.06 -14.92
N ILE A 9 -16.93 -44.68 -15.44
CA ILE A 9 -17.10 -43.50 -16.29
C ILE A 9 -17.11 -42.27 -15.37
N ILE A 10 -15.98 -41.57 -15.28
CA ILE A 10 -15.92 -40.25 -14.64
C ILE A 10 -16.49 -39.24 -15.62
N ALA A 11 -17.78 -38.94 -15.49
CA ALA A 11 -18.39 -37.82 -16.18
C ALA A 11 -17.87 -36.52 -15.54
N SER A 12 -16.89 -35.87 -16.18
CA SER A 12 -16.53 -34.50 -15.86
C SER A 12 -17.63 -33.57 -16.34
N SER A 13 -18.57 -33.26 -15.46
CA SER A 13 -19.48 -32.13 -15.65
C SER A 13 -18.68 -30.84 -15.52
N VAL A 14 -18.24 -30.30 -16.66
CA VAL A 14 -17.73 -28.92 -16.75
C VAL A 14 -18.92 -28.00 -16.52
N LEU A 15 -19.12 -27.61 -15.26
CA LEU A 15 -19.97 -26.48 -14.91
C LEU A 15 -19.28 -25.23 -15.49
N VAL A 16 -19.77 -24.77 -16.64
CA VAL A 16 -19.44 -23.44 -17.15
C VAL A 16 -20.08 -22.45 -16.19
N ALA A 17 -19.34 -22.04 -15.16
CA ALA A 17 -19.73 -20.92 -14.33
C ALA A 17 -19.80 -19.69 -15.24
N CYS A 18 -20.99 -19.13 -15.42
CA CYS A 18 -21.16 -17.85 -16.11
C CYS A 18 -20.48 -16.75 -15.28
N SER A 19 -19.19 -16.51 -15.49
CA SER A 19 -18.48 -15.40 -14.86
C SER A 19 -18.97 -14.08 -15.49
N THR A 20 -19.44 -13.15 -14.65
CA THR A 20 -19.79 -11.80 -15.09
C THR A 20 -18.51 -11.03 -15.41
N ALA A 21 -18.45 -10.42 -16.60
CA ALA A 21 -17.33 -9.58 -17.01
C ALA A 21 -17.26 -8.34 -16.11
N ASN A 22 -16.04 -7.89 -15.80
CA ASN A 22 -15.82 -6.68 -15.01
C ASN A 22 -16.14 -5.44 -15.86
N ASN A 23 -16.63 -4.39 -15.21
CA ASN A 23 -16.81 -3.08 -15.82
C ASN A 23 -15.55 -2.25 -15.59
N ILE A 24 -14.86 -1.86 -16.66
CA ILE A 24 -13.56 -1.18 -16.58
C ILE A 24 -13.69 0.22 -17.19
N GLU A 25 -13.39 1.24 -16.39
CA GLU A 25 -13.27 2.64 -16.82
C GLU A 25 -11.80 3.07 -16.78
N VAL A 26 -11.27 3.60 -17.88
CA VAL A 26 -9.91 4.17 -17.91
C VAL A 26 -9.99 5.69 -17.78
N ILE A 27 -9.33 6.24 -16.77
CA ILE A 27 -9.28 7.67 -16.46
C ILE A 27 -7.86 8.20 -16.76
N ALA A 28 -7.65 8.58 -18.00
CA ALA A 28 -6.38 9.10 -18.53
C ALA A 28 -6.63 10.29 -19.46
N GLY A 29 -6.74 11.50 -18.89
CA GLY A 29 -7.08 12.73 -19.60
C GLY A 29 -5.86 13.60 -19.98
N PRO A 30 -6.07 14.75 -20.65
CA PRO A 30 -4.98 15.62 -21.13
C PRO A 30 -4.03 16.15 -20.04
N ASN A 31 -4.49 16.25 -18.80
CA ASN A 31 -3.71 16.76 -17.65
C ASN A 31 -3.09 15.65 -16.80
N THR A 32 -3.13 14.41 -17.29
CA THR A 32 -2.56 13.24 -16.62
C THR A 32 -1.18 12.91 -17.15
N VAL A 33 -0.43 12.10 -16.41
CA VAL A 33 0.90 11.65 -16.79
C VAL A 33 0.91 10.13 -16.91
N ILE A 34 1.37 9.66 -18.06
CA ILE A 34 1.48 8.24 -18.40
C ILE A 34 2.96 8.00 -18.80
N PRO A 35 3.81 7.57 -17.85
CA PRO A 35 5.25 7.53 -18.05
C PRO A 35 5.67 6.23 -18.76
N LEU A 36 5.31 6.07 -20.03
CA LEU A 36 5.66 4.89 -20.82
C LEU A 36 6.98 5.07 -21.56
N HIS A 37 7.83 4.05 -21.49
CA HIS A 37 8.93 3.89 -22.44
C HIS A 37 8.37 3.76 -23.86
N GLN A 38 8.78 4.66 -24.75
CA GLN A 38 8.25 4.71 -26.11
C GLN A 38 8.93 3.71 -27.07
N GLN A 39 10.19 3.35 -26.78
CA GLN A 39 11.05 2.56 -27.67
C GLN A 39 12.02 1.70 -26.87
N GLY A 40 12.67 0.74 -27.54
CA GLY A 40 13.63 -0.19 -26.92
C GLY A 40 12.96 -1.42 -26.30
N GLU A 41 13.74 -2.22 -25.59
CA GLU A 41 13.29 -3.49 -24.99
C GLU A 41 12.21 -3.30 -23.91
N GLN A 42 12.12 -2.09 -23.33
CA GLN A 42 11.13 -1.72 -22.33
C GLN A 42 9.92 -0.99 -22.94
N ALA A 43 9.78 -0.93 -24.28
CA ALA A 43 8.66 -0.24 -24.91
C ALA A 43 7.30 -0.72 -24.36
N GLY A 44 6.43 0.22 -24.01
CA GLY A 44 5.14 -0.07 -23.38
C GLY A 44 5.21 -0.41 -21.88
N ARG A 45 6.39 -0.30 -21.25
CA ARG A 45 6.53 -0.41 -19.79
C ARG A 45 6.55 0.96 -19.12
N TYR A 46 5.94 1.04 -17.94
CA TYR A 46 5.94 2.25 -17.13
C TYR A 46 7.30 2.49 -16.49
N HIS A 47 7.60 3.76 -16.19
CA HIS A 47 8.79 4.16 -15.46
C HIS A 47 8.51 5.29 -14.48
N ASN A 48 9.44 5.47 -13.55
CA ASN A 48 9.37 6.57 -12.59
C ASN A 48 9.53 7.94 -13.27
N LEU A 49 8.88 8.99 -12.73
CA LEU A 49 9.05 10.38 -13.23
C LEU A 49 10.49 10.89 -13.13
N TYR A 50 11.18 10.43 -12.10
CA TYR A 50 12.50 10.92 -11.73
C TYR A 50 13.49 9.75 -11.66
N PRO A 51 13.78 9.07 -12.78
CA PRO A 51 14.68 7.93 -12.77
C PRO A 51 16.13 8.38 -12.52
N GLY A 52 17.01 7.44 -12.19
CA GLY A 52 18.45 7.68 -12.05
C GLY A 52 18.92 7.88 -10.60
N LYS A 53 20.19 8.23 -10.42
CA LYS A 53 20.82 8.25 -9.10
C LYS A 53 20.10 9.21 -8.13
N LYS A 54 19.85 8.72 -6.92
CA LYS A 54 19.20 9.50 -5.84
C LYS A 54 20.24 10.13 -4.91
N SER A 55 19.88 11.31 -4.40
CA SER A 55 20.51 11.95 -3.25
C SER A 55 19.49 12.03 -2.13
N TYR A 56 19.86 11.52 -0.96
CA TYR A 56 18.98 11.52 0.21
C TYR A 56 19.43 12.61 1.18
N PRO A 57 18.53 13.52 1.63
CA PRO A 57 18.93 14.64 2.48
C PRO A 57 19.51 14.22 3.83
N VAL A 58 19.00 13.12 4.39
CA VAL A 58 19.43 12.57 5.68
C VAL A 58 19.53 11.05 5.55
N SER A 59 20.53 10.47 6.20
CA SER A 59 20.68 9.02 6.35
C SER A 59 21.19 8.71 7.74
N CYS A 60 20.58 7.74 8.40
CA CYS A 60 21.14 7.19 9.63
C CYS A 60 22.26 6.20 9.31
N GLU A 61 23.47 6.52 9.78
CA GLU A 61 24.68 5.73 9.51
C GLU A 61 25.09 4.83 10.69
N THR A 62 24.82 5.27 11.92
CA THR A 62 25.29 4.60 13.14
C THR A 62 24.21 4.60 14.21
N ASP A 63 24.07 3.46 14.91
CA ASP A 63 23.13 3.26 16.02
C ASP A 63 21.69 3.66 15.67
N CYS A 64 21.17 3.10 14.57
CA CYS A 64 19.90 3.50 13.98
C CYS A 64 18.67 2.86 14.61
N TYR A 65 18.86 1.88 15.51
CA TYR A 65 17.78 1.12 16.12
C TYR A 65 17.91 1.06 17.64
N PRO A 66 18.14 2.19 18.34
CA PRO A 66 18.28 2.16 19.78
C PRO A 66 16.95 1.75 20.41
N LYS A 67 17.03 1.05 21.54
CA LYS A 67 15.84 0.68 22.34
C LYS A 67 15.04 1.92 22.72
N ASN A 68 13.72 1.78 22.74
CA ASN A 68 12.82 2.86 23.09
C ASN A 68 11.79 2.39 24.12
N ASN A 69 11.71 3.06 25.27
CA ASN A 69 10.82 2.67 26.37
C ASN A 69 9.33 2.76 26.02
N ASN A 70 8.98 3.51 24.96
CA ASN A 70 7.60 3.61 24.49
C ASN A 70 7.22 2.47 23.54
N LEU A 71 8.17 1.66 23.08
CA LEU A 71 7.91 0.49 22.25
C LEU A 71 8.25 -0.77 23.04
N VAL A 72 7.22 -1.43 23.57
CA VAL A 72 7.37 -2.61 24.41
C VAL A 72 7.30 -3.84 23.51
N CYS A 73 8.33 -4.68 23.53
CA CYS A 73 8.44 -5.88 22.70
C CYS A 73 8.59 -7.12 23.58
N GLU A 74 8.05 -8.25 23.13
CA GLU A 74 8.27 -9.55 23.80
C GLU A 74 9.71 -10.05 23.59
N THR A 75 10.23 -9.90 22.38
CA THR A 75 11.62 -10.19 21.98
C THR A 75 12.23 -8.98 21.27
N GLU A 76 13.53 -9.00 20.96
CA GLU A 76 14.22 -7.84 20.38
C GLU A 76 13.60 -7.40 19.04
N ALA A 77 12.87 -6.28 19.07
CA ALA A 77 12.16 -5.72 17.91
C ALA A 77 11.16 -6.70 17.26
N GLU A 78 10.51 -7.52 18.07
CA GLU A 78 9.52 -8.51 17.65
C GLU A 78 8.34 -8.53 18.63
N ASN A 79 7.14 -8.77 18.08
CA ASN A 79 5.87 -8.66 18.80
C ASN A 79 5.76 -7.40 19.66
N CYS A 80 6.00 -6.23 19.05
CA CYS A 80 6.01 -4.97 19.78
C CYS A 80 4.64 -4.28 19.76
N GLN A 81 4.39 -3.49 20.80
CA GLN A 81 3.29 -2.54 20.88
C GLN A 81 3.80 -1.19 21.36
N TYR A 82 3.34 -0.13 20.71
CA TYR A 82 3.62 1.23 21.13
C TYR A 82 2.69 1.61 22.30
N GLN A 83 3.28 2.01 23.42
CA GLN A 83 2.60 2.37 24.67
C GLN A 83 2.96 3.79 25.14
N GLY A 84 3.67 4.56 24.30
CA GLY A 84 4.03 5.93 24.62
C GLY A 84 2.80 6.83 24.70
N GLN A 85 2.77 7.75 25.66
CA GLN A 85 1.74 8.78 25.69
C GLN A 85 1.84 9.67 24.45
N GLN A 86 0.71 9.84 23.75
CA GLN A 86 0.61 10.67 22.55
C GLN A 86 -0.35 11.81 22.81
N LYS A 87 -0.02 12.99 22.25
CA LYS A 87 -0.98 14.09 22.19
C LYS A 87 -1.74 13.95 20.88
N ASN A 88 -3.07 14.05 20.94
CA ASN A 88 -3.86 14.11 19.72
C ASN A 88 -3.37 15.29 18.87
N PRO A 89 -3.04 15.04 17.59
CA PRO A 89 -2.67 16.09 16.66
C PRO A 89 -3.75 17.17 16.65
N GLN A 90 -3.35 18.44 16.61
CA GLN A 90 -4.29 19.56 16.48
C GLN A 90 -4.70 19.74 15.02
N VAL A 91 -5.25 18.67 14.44
CA VAL A 91 -5.82 18.61 13.11
C VAL A 91 -7.32 18.37 13.32
N ASN A 92 -8.16 19.04 12.52
CA ASN A 92 -9.62 18.85 12.51
C ASN A 92 -10.05 18.64 11.05
N ALA A 93 -9.57 17.56 10.46
CA ALA A 93 -9.78 17.19 9.07
C ALA A 93 -11.09 16.41 8.88
N GLY A 94 -11.67 15.82 9.92
CA GLY A 94 -12.89 15.02 9.89
C GLY A 94 -12.70 13.55 9.51
N PHE A 95 -11.46 13.08 9.37
CA PHE A 95 -11.18 11.69 9.00
C PHE A 95 -11.14 10.78 10.24
N THR A 96 -11.74 9.59 10.16
CA THR A 96 -11.43 8.49 11.08
C THR A 96 -10.58 7.46 10.34
N ILE A 97 -9.44 7.13 10.92
CA ILE A 97 -8.41 6.28 10.32
C ILE A 97 -8.22 5.07 11.21
N ARG A 98 -8.52 3.88 10.70
CA ARG A 98 -8.23 2.59 11.34
C ARG A 98 -7.13 1.89 10.56
N TRP A 99 -6.06 1.51 11.24
CA TRP A 99 -4.95 0.80 10.61
C TRP A 99 -5.17 -0.71 10.71
N LEU A 100 -5.29 -1.40 9.57
CA LEU A 100 -5.52 -2.83 9.52
C LEU A 100 -4.24 -3.65 9.71
N GLY A 101 -3.08 -3.03 9.51
CA GLY A 101 -1.77 -3.67 9.45
C GLY A 101 -1.17 -3.59 8.05
N HIS A 102 0.17 -3.66 7.97
CA HIS A 102 0.94 -3.38 6.75
C HIS A 102 0.51 -2.05 6.09
N ALA A 103 0.07 -2.08 4.84
CA ALA A 103 -0.44 -0.93 4.08
C ALA A 103 -1.96 -0.76 4.16
N GLY A 104 -2.66 -1.65 4.87
CA GLY A 104 -4.13 -1.70 4.91
C GLY A 104 -4.74 -0.64 5.82
N PHE A 105 -5.68 0.15 5.31
CA PHE A 105 -6.41 1.15 6.11
C PHE A 105 -7.90 1.18 5.78
N VAL A 106 -8.72 1.38 6.81
CA VAL A 106 -10.11 1.81 6.65
C VAL A 106 -10.22 3.27 7.02
N ILE A 107 -10.75 4.07 6.09
CA ILE A 107 -10.92 5.50 6.26
C ILE A 107 -12.40 5.84 6.21
N LYS A 108 -12.91 6.45 7.28
CA LYS A 108 -14.16 7.18 7.24
C LYS A 108 -13.85 8.64 6.93
N THR A 109 -14.39 9.13 5.83
CA THR A 109 -14.19 10.51 5.36
C THR A 109 -15.07 11.51 6.12
N PRO A 110 -14.81 12.83 6.03
CA PRO A 110 -15.56 13.86 6.74
C PRO A 110 -17.08 13.77 6.61
N ASN A 111 -17.60 13.39 5.43
CA ASN A 111 -19.03 13.29 5.20
C ASN A 111 -19.57 11.84 5.36
N GLY A 112 -18.74 10.96 5.93
CA GLY A 112 -19.15 9.65 6.42
C GLY A 112 -18.99 8.50 5.43
N GLN A 113 -18.50 8.73 4.20
CA GLN A 113 -18.16 7.65 3.28
C GLN A 113 -17.00 6.80 3.83
N GLN A 114 -17.08 5.48 3.66
CA GLN A 114 -16.04 4.55 4.06
C GLN A 114 -15.27 4.04 2.84
N VAL A 115 -13.95 4.19 2.87
CA VAL A 115 -13.06 3.73 1.81
C VAL A 115 -11.92 2.91 2.40
N VAL A 116 -11.32 2.04 1.57
CA VAL A 116 -10.27 1.12 2.01
C VAL A 116 -9.03 1.26 1.12
N PHE A 117 -7.85 1.34 1.72
CA PHE A 117 -6.55 1.33 1.02
C PHE A 117 -5.86 -0.02 1.18
N ASP A 118 -5.32 -0.55 0.09
CA ASP A 118 -4.44 -1.74 0.01
C ASP A 118 -4.80 -2.87 1.01
N PRO A 119 -6.06 -3.33 1.06
CA PRO A 119 -6.45 -4.34 2.03
C PRO A 119 -5.79 -5.68 1.68
N VAL A 120 -5.03 -6.19 2.64
CA VAL A 120 -4.59 -7.59 2.67
C VAL A 120 -4.84 -8.15 4.06
N LYS A 121 -5.66 -9.20 4.17
CA LYS A 121 -6.09 -9.76 5.45
C LYS A 121 -5.11 -10.76 6.03
N GLU A 122 -4.76 -11.76 5.23
CA GLU A 122 -4.03 -12.94 5.69
C GLU A 122 -2.56 -12.87 5.28
N GLN A 123 -2.11 -13.74 4.39
CA GLN A 123 -0.75 -13.73 3.85
C GLN A 123 -0.73 -13.08 2.47
N PHE A 124 0.42 -13.17 1.80
CA PHE A 124 0.54 -12.81 0.39
C PHE A 124 -0.56 -13.48 -0.44
N ASP A 125 -0.89 -12.86 -1.56
CA ASP A 125 -1.80 -13.51 -2.48
C ASP A 125 -1.19 -14.80 -3.09
N SER A 126 -2.07 -15.72 -3.49
CA SER A 126 -1.67 -16.97 -4.11
C SER A 126 -0.99 -16.70 -5.48
N PRO A 127 0.01 -17.50 -5.89
CA PRO A 127 0.62 -18.65 -5.21
C PRO A 127 1.85 -18.34 -4.35
N ILE A 128 2.20 -17.07 -4.12
CA ILE A 128 3.38 -16.72 -3.29
C ILE A 128 3.20 -17.24 -1.87
N ASP A 129 2.01 -17.14 -1.28
CA ASP A 129 1.74 -17.72 0.04
C ASP A 129 2.01 -19.23 0.08
N LEU A 130 1.63 -19.98 -0.97
CA LEU A 130 1.94 -21.41 -1.04
C LEU A 130 3.46 -21.67 -1.10
N ALA A 131 4.20 -20.89 -1.89
CA ALA A 131 5.65 -21.02 -1.97
C ALA A 131 6.32 -20.74 -0.62
N PHE A 132 5.94 -19.64 0.05
CA PHE A 132 6.44 -19.30 1.38
C PHE A 132 6.05 -20.34 2.42
N ARG A 133 4.86 -20.94 2.31
CA ARG A 133 4.43 -22.02 3.20
C ARG A 133 5.32 -23.25 3.11
N LEU A 134 5.72 -23.62 1.90
CA LEU A 134 6.56 -24.78 1.65
C LEU A 134 8.03 -24.55 2.03
N THR A 135 8.51 -23.30 2.02
CA THR A 135 9.92 -22.96 2.32
C THR A 135 10.16 -22.46 3.75
N SER A 136 9.17 -22.54 4.65
CA SER A 136 9.24 -21.91 5.98
C SER A 136 9.58 -20.41 5.92
N GLY A 137 8.97 -19.71 4.96
CA GLY A 137 9.14 -18.28 4.76
C GLY A 137 8.58 -17.42 5.90
N PHE A 138 8.73 -16.09 5.78
CA PHE A 138 8.25 -15.15 6.80
C PHE A 138 6.72 -15.07 6.80
N TYR A 139 6.10 -15.38 7.93
CA TYR A 139 4.66 -15.21 8.17
C TYR A 139 4.41 -13.98 9.03
N ARG A 140 3.31 -13.28 8.77
CA ARG A 140 2.76 -12.26 9.66
C ARG A 140 1.52 -12.77 10.39
N LYS A 141 1.10 -12.11 11.47
CA LYS A 141 -0.26 -12.30 12.01
C LYS A 141 -1.28 -11.76 11.00
N PRO A 142 -2.50 -12.32 10.93
CA PRO A 142 -3.57 -11.71 10.16
C PRO A 142 -3.75 -10.25 10.58
N GLY A 143 -4.03 -9.38 9.62
CA GLY A 143 -4.41 -8.00 9.90
C GLY A 143 -5.74 -7.93 10.64
N ASP A 144 -6.00 -6.78 11.26
CA ASP A 144 -7.37 -6.41 11.58
C ASP A 144 -8.19 -6.35 10.29
N TRP A 145 -9.51 -6.49 10.40
CA TRP A 145 -10.37 -6.62 9.22
C TRP A 145 -11.69 -5.88 9.37
N LEU A 146 -12.42 -5.76 8.28
CA LEU A 146 -13.75 -5.20 8.27
C LEU A 146 -14.76 -6.26 8.71
N THR A 147 -15.72 -5.85 9.55
CA THR A 147 -16.91 -6.64 9.85
C THR A 147 -17.84 -6.69 8.63
N ASP A 148 -18.76 -7.66 8.58
CA ASP A 148 -19.76 -7.78 7.52
C ASP A 148 -20.56 -6.48 7.27
N ASN A 149 -20.83 -5.72 8.34
CA ASN A 149 -21.54 -4.46 8.22
C ASN A 149 -20.64 -3.34 7.69
N GLU A 150 -19.37 -3.32 8.07
CA GLU A 150 -18.41 -2.37 7.50
C GLU A 150 -18.16 -2.67 6.02
N LEU A 151 -18.02 -3.93 5.61
CA LEU A 151 -17.87 -4.33 4.21
C LEU A 151 -19.00 -3.77 3.33
N LYS A 152 -20.25 -3.84 3.81
CA LYS A 152 -21.43 -3.30 3.09
C LYS A 152 -21.41 -1.77 2.94
N ASN A 153 -20.65 -1.06 3.77
CA ASN A 153 -20.55 0.39 3.74
C ASN A 153 -19.36 0.91 2.91
N VAL A 154 -18.49 0.01 2.42
CA VAL A 154 -17.34 0.40 1.60
C VAL A 154 -17.84 0.93 0.26
N VAL A 155 -17.62 2.21 0.00
CA VAL A 155 -17.97 2.83 -1.30
C VAL A 155 -16.82 2.71 -2.30
N ALA A 156 -15.58 2.60 -1.82
CA ALA A 156 -14.41 2.45 -2.66
C ALA A 156 -13.29 1.62 -2.02
N VAL A 157 -12.60 0.86 -2.85
CA VAL A 157 -11.33 0.20 -2.52
C VAL A 157 -10.27 0.73 -3.46
N MET A 158 -9.14 1.16 -2.92
CA MET A 158 -8.03 1.75 -3.66
C MET A 158 -6.79 0.90 -3.51
N TYR A 159 -6.19 0.53 -4.64
CA TYR A 159 -4.93 -0.22 -4.68
C TYR A 159 -3.80 0.66 -5.21
N SER A 160 -2.68 0.74 -4.51
CA SER A 160 -1.52 1.53 -4.92
C SER A 160 -0.73 0.89 -6.06
N HIS A 161 -0.59 -0.43 -6.05
CA HIS A 161 0.15 -1.20 -7.06
C HIS A 161 -0.16 -2.70 -6.94
N ILE A 162 0.41 -3.51 -7.85
CA ILE A 162 0.05 -4.93 -7.99
C ILE A 162 0.78 -5.91 -7.06
N HIS A 163 1.70 -5.47 -6.19
CA HIS A 163 2.49 -6.43 -5.40
C HIS A 163 1.61 -7.28 -4.48
N TYR A 164 2.12 -8.48 -4.16
CA TYR A 164 1.38 -9.52 -3.43
C TYR A 164 0.95 -9.14 -2.01
N ASP A 165 1.59 -8.16 -1.41
CA ASP A 165 1.33 -7.59 -0.09
C ASP A 165 0.42 -6.36 -0.10
N HIS A 166 0.04 -5.88 -1.28
CA HIS A 166 -0.89 -4.75 -1.46
C HIS A 166 -2.16 -5.15 -2.21
N PHE A 167 -2.08 -6.15 -3.09
CA PHE A 167 -3.17 -6.60 -3.95
C PHE A 167 -3.42 -8.10 -3.77
N ASN A 168 -4.55 -8.45 -3.15
CA ASN A 168 -4.93 -9.84 -2.87
C ASN A 168 -6.29 -10.19 -3.48
N LYS A 169 -6.31 -11.19 -4.38
CA LYS A 169 -7.52 -11.58 -5.12
C LYS A 169 -8.57 -12.23 -4.23
N ALA A 170 -8.18 -13.01 -3.23
CA ALA A 170 -9.12 -13.62 -2.29
C ALA A 170 -9.81 -12.54 -1.43
N ASP A 171 -9.06 -11.52 -1.01
CA ASP A 171 -9.62 -10.40 -0.27
C ASP A 171 -10.56 -9.55 -1.14
N ILE A 172 -10.26 -9.37 -2.44
CA ILE A 172 -11.18 -8.73 -3.41
C ILE A 172 -12.49 -9.51 -3.52
N GLU A 173 -12.43 -10.84 -3.58
CA GLU A 173 -13.62 -11.70 -3.62
C GLU A 173 -14.43 -11.61 -2.32
N GLU A 174 -13.76 -11.54 -1.16
CA GLU A 174 -14.41 -11.36 0.15
C GLU A 174 -15.11 -9.98 0.26
N ILE A 175 -14.46 -8.91 -0.21
CA ILE A 175 -15.05 -7.56 -0.24
C ILE A 175 -16.24 -7.49 -1.21
N GLY A 176 -16.16 -8.20 -2.33
CA GLY A 176 -17.23 -8.30 -3.32
C GLY A 176 -17.29 -7.12 -4.29
N ASN A 177 -18.31 -7.12 -5.15
CA ASN A 177 -18.37 -6.23 -6.32
C ASN A 177 -19.21 -4.96 -6.14
N GLN A 178 -19.70 -4.69 -4.92
CA GLN A 178 -20.49 -3.48 -4.61
C GLN A 178 -19.66 -2.18 -4.63
N PRO A 179 -18.43 -2.14 -4.08
CA PRO A 179 -17.62 -0.93 -4.11
C PRO A 179 -17.11 -0.61 -5.51
N ARG A 180 -16.69 0.64 -5.71
CA ARG A 180 -15.83 1.00 -6.84
C ARG A 180 -14.37 0.72 -6.51
N TYR A 181 -13.70 -0.05 -7.36
CA TYR A 181 -12.27 -0.32 -7.25
C TYR A 181 -11.49 0.72 -8.05
N LEU A 182 -10.53 1.39 -7.42
CA LEU A 182 -9.68 2.39 -8.04
C LEU A 182 -8.24 1.88 -8.04
N THR A 183 -7.61 1.86 -9.21
CA THR A 183 -6.27 1.29 -9.38
C THR A 183 -5.44 2.16 -10.33
N PRO A 184 -4.10 2.03 -10.33
CA PRO A 184 -3.27 2.44 -11.43
C PRO A 184 -3.68 1.80 -12.78
N LEU A 185 -3.22 2.39 -13.89
CA LEU A 185 -3.39 1.85 -15.24
C LEU A 185 -2.83 0.43 -15.41
N GLY A 186 -3.56 -0.44 -16.11
CA GLY A 186 -3.16 -1.82 -16.43
C GLY A 186 -3.58 -2.89 -15.41
N MET A 187 -3.96 -2.48 -14.20
CA MET A 187 -4.26 -3.41 -13.11
C MET A 187 -5.56 -4.22 -13.26
N ALA A 188 -6.52 -3.79 -14.07
CA ALA A 188 -7.84 -4.42 -14.16
C ALA A 188 -7.75 -5.88 -14.65
N ASP A 189 -6.77 -6.20 -15.50
CA ASP A 189 -6.53 -7.56 -15.99
C ASP A 189 -6.09 -8.53 -14.87
N ASN A 190 -5.64 -8.00 -13.73
CA ASN A 190 -5.24 -8.79 -12.58
C ASN A 190 -6.41 -9.18 -11.66
N PHE A 191 -7.60 -8.59 -11.84
CA PHE A 191 -8.77 -8.89 -11.01
C PHE A 191 -9.36 -10.28 -11.29
N PRO A 192 -9.99 -10.90 -10.29
CA PRO A 192 -10.91 -12.01 -10.55
C PRO A 192 -12.09 -11.54 -11.42
N THR A 193 -12.72 -12.46 -12.14
CA THR A 193 -13.96 -12.16 -12.86
C THR A 193 -15.14 -12.26 -11.91
N GLY A 194 -15.94 -11.20 -11.80
CA GLY A 194 -17.05 -11.18 -10.84
C GLY A 194 -18.00 -9.99 -10.98
N GLY A 195 -17.93 -9.26 -12.10
CA GLY A 195 -18.71 -8.05 -12.29
C GLY A 195 -18.23 -6.87 -11.43
N PHE A 196 -16.93 -6.81 -11.14
CA PHE A 196 -16.34 -5.71 -10.39
C PHE A 196 -16.39 -4.41 -11.20
N ASN A 197 -16.62 -3.28 -10.52
CA ASN A 197 -16.56 -1.95 -11.11
C ASN A 197 -15.18 -1.33 -10.86
N ILE A 198 -14.33 -1.30 -11.87
CA ILE A 198 -12.91 -0.96 -11.77
C ILE A 198 -12.65 0.34 -12.52
N SER A 199 -11.88 1.24 -11.94
CA SER A 199 -11.38 2.43 -12.61
C SER A 199 -9.87 2.49 -12.55
N GLU A 200 -9.27 2.40 -13.72
CA GLU A 200 -7.83 2.49 -13.93
C GLU A 200 -7.42 3.94 -14.14
N MET A 201 -6.47 4.44 -13.35
CA MET A 201 -6.16 5.86 -13.25
C MET A 201 -4.69 6.14 -13.58
N ALA A 202 -4.48 7.07 -14.51
CA ALA A 202 -3.17 7.65 -14.78
C ALA A 202 -2.73 8.57 -13.62
N TRP A 203 -1.43 8.92 -13.55
CA TRP A 203 -1.00 9.91 -12.57
C TRP A 203 -1.63 11.28 -12.81
N TYR A 204 -1.97 11.95 -11.72
CA TYR A 204 -2.77 13.18 -11.66
C TYR A 204 -4.18 13.07 -12.24
N ALA A 205 -4.65 11.87 -12.58
CA ALA A 205 -6.06 11.64 -12.82
C ALA A 205 -6.87 11.83 -11.54
N LYS A 206 -8.15 12.19 -11.69
CA LYS A 206 -9.07 12.31 -10.58
C LYS A 206 -10.44 11.78 -10.93
N THR A 207 -11.13 11.24 -9.94
CA THR A 207 -12.52 10.83 -10.02
C THR A 207 -13.28 11.32 -8.79
N LYS A 208 -14.60 11.12 -8.79
CA LYS A 208 -15.46 11.48 -7.67
C LYS A 208 -16.38 10.34 -7.29
N ILE A 209 -16.64 10.24 -5.98
CA ILE A 209 -17.72 9.45 -5.41
C ILE A 209 -18.51 10.43 -4.55
N ASP A 210 -19.67 10.84 -5.05
CA ASP A 210 -20.42 11.99 -4.54
C ASP A 210 -19.55 13.26 -4.49
N ASP A 211 -19.27 13.76 -3.29
CA ASP A 211 -18.45 14.93 -3.02
C ASP A 211 -17.00 14.61 -2.61
N LEU A 212 -16.65 13.33 -2.43
CA LEU A 212 -15.28 12.87 -2.23
C LEU A 212 -14.53 12.91 -3.57
N THR A 213 -13.49 13.72 -3.66
CA THR A 213 -12.58 13.72 -4.82
C THR A 213 -11.37 12.84 -4.52
N ILE A 214 -11.04 11.95 -5.45
CA ILE A 214 -9.96 10.98 -5.31
C ILE A 214 -8.97 11.19 -6.44
N HIS A 215 -7.69 11.37 -6.10
CA HIS A 215 -6.61 11.57 -7.05
C HIS A 215 -5.61 10.42 -7.01
N ALA A 216 -5.22 9.94 -8.18
CA ALA A 216 -4.06 9.06 -8.35
C ALA A 216 -2.81 9.93 -8.46
N LEU A 217 -1.87 9.84 -7.52
CA LEU A 217 -0.66 10.66 -7.47
C LEU A 217 0.60 9.83 -7.75
N PRO A 218 1.65 10.43 -8.37
CA PRO A 218 2.88 9.70 -8.62
C PRO A 218 3.54 9.15 -7.36
N ALA A 219 4.06 7.93 -7.45
CA ALA A 219 4.96 7.32 -6.49
C ALA A 219 6.29 6.96 -7.18
N HIS A 220 7.36 6.78 -6.39
CA HIS A 220 8.66 6.35 -6.88
C HIS A 220 8.89 4.86 -6.58
N HIS A 221 8.27 3.98 -7.35
CA HIS A 221 8.24 2.53 -7.11
C HIS A 221 8.26 1.74 -8.42
N PHE A 222 7.73 0.53 -8.42
CA PHE A 222 7.57 -0.34 -9.57
C PHE A 222 6.37 -1.28 -9.33
N SER A 223 5.97 -2.01 -10.37
CA SER A 223 4.89 -3.01 -10.31
C SER A 223 5.37 -4.32 -10.92
N SER A 224 5.25 -5.42 -10.19
CA SER A 224 5.57 -6.77 -10.66
C SER A 224 4.85 -7.86 -9.86
N ARG A 225 4.46 -8.96 -10.52
CA ARG A 225 3.98 -10.16 -9.85
C ARG A 225 4.68 -11.43 -10.36
N VAL A 226 5.89 -11.31 -10.88
CA VAL A 226 6.62 -12.47 -11.42
C VAL A 226 6.82 -13.55 -10.35
N LEU A 227 6.21 -14.72 -10.58
CA LEU A 227 6.30 -15.91 -9.74
C LEU A 227 7.52 -16.79 -10.05
N VAL A 228 7.88 -16.86 -11.33
CA VAL A 228 8.98 -17.65 -11.85
C VAL A 228 9.64 -16.80 -12.93
N PRO A 229 10.83 -16.24 -12.67
CA PRO A 229 11.62 -15.62 -13.72
C PRO A 229 11.68 -16.61 -14.90
N PHE A 230 11.57 -16.13 -16.14
CA PHE A 230 11.61 -16.94 -17.39
C PHE A 230 10.30 -17.51 -17.95
N ILE A 231 9.15 -17.47 -17.26
CA ILE A 231 7.85 -17.94 -17.82
C ILE A 231 6.94 -16.76 -18.22
N TYR A 232 6.93 -15.69 -17.43
CA TYR A 232 6.11 -14.51 -17.64
C TYR A 232 6.80 -13.28 -17.04
N GLU A 233 6.84 -12.18 -17.78
CA GLU A 233 7.50 -10.93 -17.40
C GLU A 233 6.49 -9.77 -17.41
N ASP A 234 6.01 -9.39 -16.23
CA ASP A 234 5.09 -8.26 -16.04
C ASP A 234 5.73 -7.02 -15.41
N ASN A 235 7.05 -7.02 -15.27
CA ASN A 235 7.81 -5.88 -14.76
C ASN A 235 7.35 -4.58 -15.44
N ASN A 236 6.75 -3.70 -14.64
CA ASN A 236 6.20 -2.40 -15.03
C ASN A 236 5.22 -2.44 -16.21
N LYS A 237 4.45 -3.54 -16.39
CA LYS A 237 3.28 -3.52 -17.30
C LYS A 237 2.16 -2.67 -16.76
N ASP A 238 2.02 -2.66 -15.45
CA ASP A 238 1.00 -1.93 -14.72
C ASP A 238 1.65 -0.74 -14.02
N LEU A 239 0.91 0.34 -13.87
CA LEU A 239 1.38 1.53 -13.17
C LEU A 239 1.34 1.30 -11.64
N TRP A 240 1.85 2.25 -10.86
CA TRP A 240 1.83 2.29 -9.40
C TRP A 240 1.55 3.73 -8.96
N ASN A 241 0.94 3.99 -7.81
CA ASN A 241 0.62 5.35 -7.36
C ASN A 241 0.50 5.47 -5.83
N GLY A 242 0.30 6.70 -5.36
CA GLY A 242 -0.36 6.99 -4.09
C GLY A 242 -1.75 7.59 -4.33
N TRP A 243 -2.53 7.76 -3.27
CA TRP A 243 -3.90 8.26 -3.32
C TRP A 243 -4.08 9.50 -2.46
N LEU A 244 -4.65 10.56 -3.03
CA LEU A 244 -5.08 11.74 -2.27
C LEU A 244 -6.61 11.82 -2.27
N LEU A 245 -7.18 11.87 -1.06
CA LEU A 245 -8.58 12.15 -0.81
C LEU A 245 -8.74 13.63 -0.51
N GLU A 246 -9.68 14.29 -1.17
CA GLU A 246 -10.10 15.67 -0.86
C GLU A 246 -11.61 15.70 -0.61
N GLN A 247 -12.02 16.18 0.57
CA GLN A 247 -13.43 16.38 0.90
C GLN A 247 -13.59 17.49 1.94
N SER A 248 -14.57 18.36 1.74
CA SER A 248 -14.90 19.46 2.68
C SER A 248 -13.71 20.37 3.04
N GLY A 249 -12.74 20.51 2.12
CA GLY A 249 -11.52 21.30 2.33
C GLY A 249 -10.41 20.57 3.09
N SER A 250 -10.62 19.32 3.47
CA SER A 250 -9.66 18.46 4.15
C SER A 250 -9.01 17.47 3.19
N THR A 251 -7.78 17.08 3.50
CA THR A 251 -6.96 16.20 2.66
C THR A 251 -6.37 15.03 3.44
N LEU A 252 -6.39 13.84 2.83
CA LEU A 252 -5.65 12.67 3.32
C LEU A 252 -4.86 12.05 2.18
N PHE A 253 -3.56 11.95 2.36
CA PHE A 253 -2.65 11.33 1.39
C PHE A 253 -2.17 9.97 1.90
N PHE A 254 -2.41 8.93 1.11
CA PHE A 254 -1.80 7.62 1.27
C PHE A 254 -0.71 7.46 0.21
N ALA A 255 0.54 7.30 0.64
CA ALA A 255 1.67 7.35 -0.28
C ALA A 255 1.82 6.08 -1.15
N GLY A 256 1.22 4.96 -0.76
CA GLY A 256 1.60 3.64 -1.26
C GLY A 256 3.05 3.32 -0.93
N ASP A 257 3.59 2.25 -1.51
CA ASP A 257 5.04 2.05 -1.50
C ASP A 257 5.73 3.04 -2.43
N THR A 258 6.77 3.70 -1.92
CA THR A 258 7.51 4.69 -2.67
C THR A 258 8.88 4.98 -2.06
N GLY A 259 9.88 5.22 -2.90
CA GLY A 259 11.16 5.80 -2.51
C GLY A 259 11.08 7.32 -2.43
N TYR A 260 12.07 7.95 -1.77
CA TYR A 260 12.14 9.41 -1.72
C TYR A 260 12.59 10.01 -3.06
N SER A 261 11.82 10.98 -3.56
CA SER A 261 12.18 11.74 -4.76
C SER A 261 11.43 13.07 -4.83
N LYS A 262 11.75 13.88 -5.85
CA LYS A 262 11.16 15.21 -6.09
C LYS A 262 9.63 15.22 -6.19
N HIS A 263 8.99 14.10 -6.53
CA HIS A 263 7.53 14.01 -6.69
C HIS A 263 6.75 14.48 -5.46
N PHE A 264 7.26 14.30 -4.23
CA PHE A 264 6.61 14.84 -3.03
C PHE A 264 6.51 16.38 -3.06
N ASN A 265 7.55 17.07 -3.51
CA ASN A 265 7.50 18.53 -3.67
C ASN A 265 6.52 18.94 -4.78
N ASP A 266 6.42 18.16 -5.86
CA ASP A 266 5.47 18.46 -6.94
C ASP A 266 4.02 18.25 -6.51
N ILE A 267 3.78 17.23 -5.67
CA ILE A 267 2.47 17.00 -5.05
C ILE A 267 2.13 18.20 -4.17
N GLN A 268 3.02 18.63 -3.27
CA GLN A 268 2.77 19.80 -2.42
C GLN A 268 2.53 21.07 -3.24
N GLN A 269 3.32 21.32 -4.28
CA GLN A 269 3.15 22.50 -5.13
C GLN A 269 1.80 22.50 -5.86
N LYS A 270 1.24 21.33 -6.15
CA LYS A 270 0.00 21.19 -6.91
C LYS A 270 -1.24 21.14 -6.03
N TYR A 271 -1.16 20.53 -4.86
CA TYR A 271 -2.31 20.26 -3.98
C TYR A 271 -2.27 21.05 -2.67
N GLY A 272 -1.17 21.73 -2.37
CA GLY A 272 -0.98 22.48 -1.13
C GLY A 272 -0.55 21.59 0.03
N ASP A 273 -0.73 22.12 1.25
CA ASP A 273 -0.42 21.42 2.49
C ASP A 273 -1.40 20.27 2.72
N ILE A 274 -0.91 19.14 3.22
CA ILE A 274 -1.72 17.95 3.45
C ILE A 274 -2.07 17.82 4.94
N ASP A 275 -3.34 17.59 5.29
CA ASP A 275 -3.75 17.46 6.69
C ASP A 275 -3.22 16.16 7.30
N VAL A 276 -3.44 15.04 6.61
CA VAL A 276 -3.04 13.70 7.07
C VAL A 276 -2.21 13.00 6.01
N CYS A 277 -1.01 12.55 6.39
CA CYS A 277 -0.14 11.75 5.53
C CYS A 277 0.09 10.36 6.11
N LEU A 278 -0.35 9.32 5.39
CA LEU A 278 -0.08 7.93 5.70
C LEU A 278 1.18 7.50 4.93
N MET A 279 2.30 7.36 5.65
CA MET A 279 3.63 7.24 5.04
C MET A 279 4.29 5.88 5.34
N PRO A 280 4.80 5.16 4.33
CA PRO A 280 5.58 3.94 4.56
C PRO A 280 6.89 4.25 5.28
N ILE A 281 7.33 3.34 6.14
CA ILE A 281 8.64 3.46 6.82
C ILE A 281 9.49 2.19 6.77
N ALA A 282 9.06 1.17 6.03
CA ALA A 282 9.63 -0.17 6.02
C ALA A 282 10.14 -0.58 4.62
N SER A 283 10.67 -1.80 4.51
CA SER A 283 11.11 -2.42 3.25
C SER A 283 12.27 -1.72 2.54
N TYR A 284 13.11 -0.96 3.26
CA TYR A 284 14.20 -0.15 2.67
C TYR A 284 15.60 -0.79 2.79
N TYR A 285 15.75 -1.90 3.50
CA TYR A 285 17.03 -2.50 3.85
C TYR A 285 17.26 -3.85 3.16
N HIS A 286 18.41 -4.00 2.49
CA HIS A 286 18.91 -5.30 2.05
C HIS A 286 20.44 -5.30 2.17
N LYS A 287 21.03 -6.42 2.65
CA LYS A 287 22.48 -6.51 2.89
C LYS A 287 23.31 -6.24 1.64
N GLU A 288 22.84 -6.72 0.49
CA GLU A 288 23.58 -6.64 -0.78
C GLU A 288 23.02 -5.59 -1.75
N ASN A 289 21.74 -5.23 -1.61
CA ASN A 289 20.99 -4.44 -2.58
C ASN A 289 20.34 -3.20 -1.94
N GLY A 290 20.89 -2.71 -0.82
CA GLY A 290 20.28 -1.62 -0.04
C GLY A 290 20.02 -0.35 -0.85
N ASN A 291 20.86 -0.04 -1.85
CA ASN A 291 20.62 1.10 -2.75
C ASN A 291 19.34 0.95 -3.56
N TRP A 292 19.01 -0.26 -4.04
CA TRP A 292 17.78 -0.52 -4.79
C TRP A 292 16.56 -0.52 -3.87
N TYR A 293 16.65 -1.16 -2.71
CA TYR A 293 15.55 -1.16 -1.74
C TYR A 293 15.19 0.27 -1.31
N ARG A 294 16.18 1.11 -0.99
CA ARG A 294 15.95 2.53 -0.70
C ARG A 294 15.58 3.36 -1.94
N TYR A 295 15.91 2.90 -3.14
CA TYR A 295 15.50 3.58 -4.37
C TYR A 295 13.97 3.53 -4.50
N VAL A 296 13.34 2.41 -4.14
CA VAL A 296 11.91 2.18 -4.31
C VAL A 296 11.07 2.22 -3.02
N HIS A 297 11.70 2.25 -1.84
CA HIS A 297 11.04 2.44 -0.55
C HIS A 297 11.71 3.55 0.28
N THR A 298 10.94 4.29 1.07
CA THR A 298 11.46 5.27 2.01
C THR A 298 12.06 4.59 3.24
N THR A 299 13.26 5.01 3.64
CA THR A 299 13.68 4.86 5.04
C THR A 299 12.79 5.71 5.97
N PRO A 300 12.80 5.49 7.29
CA PRO A 300 12.06 6.34 8.22
C PRO A 300 12.44 7.83 8.15
N GLU A 301 13.71 8.17 7.97
CA GLU A 301 14.15 9.56 7.78
C GLU A 301 13.76 10.14 6.41
N ASP A 302 13.69 9.30 5.38
CA ASP A 302 13.15 9.69 4.08
C ASP A 302 11.66 10.00 4.18
N ALA A 303 10.89 9.20 4.92
CA ALA A 303 9.47 9.41 5.16
C ALA A 303 9.21 10.70 5.96
N LEU A 304 10.02 10.98 6.99
CA LEU A 304 9.97 12.27 7.72
C LEU A 304 10.28 13.45 6.80
N THR A 305 11.27 13.30 5.92
CA THR A 305 11.65 14.34 4.95
C THR A 305 10.56 14.55 3.90
N ALA A 306 9.93 13.47 3.43
CA ALA A 306 8.78 13.52 2.52
C ALA A 306 7.59 14.21 3.18
N ALA A 307 7.27 13.85 4.42
CA ALA A 307 6.19 14.47 5.18
C ALA A 307 6.43 15.98 5.38
N GLN A 308 7.69 16.40 5.56
CA GLN A 308 8.05 17.81 5.59
C GLN A 308 7.92 18.48 4.22
N ALA A 309 8.30 17.82 3.13
CA ALA A 309 8.12 18.33 1.76
C ALA A 309 6.64 18.50 1.38
N LEU A 310 5.77 17.62 1.90
CA LEU A 310 4.31 17.68 1.76
C LEU A 310 3.64 18.67 2.73
N ASN A 311 4.41 19.23 3.67
CA ASN A 311 3.93 20.04 4.78
C ASN A 311 2.77 19.37 5.55
N CYS A 312 2.93 18.07 5.84
CA CYS A 312 1.93 17.27 6.53
C CYS A 312 1.62 17.84 7.91
N LYS A 313 0.34 18.13 8.21
CA LYS A 313 -0.07 18.57 9.55
C LYS A 313 0.02 17.43 10.57
N VAL A 314 -0.17 16.18 10.13
CA VAL A 314 0.24 14.99 10.86
C VAL A 314 0.68 13.89 9.91
N MET A 315 1.72 13.15 10.31
CA MET A 315 2.15 11.91 9.69
C MET A 315 1.77 10.72 10.57
N ILE A 316 1.13 9.72 9.96
CA ILE A 316 0.89 8.40 10.53
C ILE A 316 1.77 7.41 9.76
N PRO A 317 2.82 6.85 10.38
CA PRO A 317 3.68 5.88 9.73
C PRO A 317 3.02 4.50 9.62
N TRP A 318 3.39 3.71 8.62
CA TRP A 318 2.92 2.33 8.46
C TRP A 318 3.98 1.41 7.85
N GLY A 319 3.64 0.12 7.74
CA GLY A 319 4.51 -0.94 7.20
C GLY A 319 5.32 -1.69 8.26
N TYR A 320 5.10 -1.40 9.54
CA TYR A 320 5.70 -2.12 10.66
C TYR A 320 4.66 -2.97 11.40
N GLY A 321 5.08 -3.78 12.37
CA GLY A 321 4.18 -4.45 13.31
C GLY A 321 4.12 -5.97 13.17
N ASN A 322 3.16 -6.57 13.87
CA ASN A 322 2.91 -8.01 13.92
C ASN A 322 2.23 -8.54 12.65
N SER A 323 1.38 -7.71 12.07
CA SER A 323 0.62 -7.91 10.84
C SER A 323 1.33 -7.24 9.66
N SER A 324 2.66 -7.21 9.69
CA SER A 324 3.54 -6.79 8.60
C SER A 324 4.66 -7.82 8.41
N TRP A 325 5.11 -8.00 7.16
CA TRP A 325 6.18 -8.95 6.85
C TRP A 325 7.57 -8.35 7.08
N LYS A 326 8.58 -9.21 7.22
CA LYS A 326 10.00 -8.81 7.23
C LYS A 326 10.53 -8.73 5.78
N MET A 327 10.10 -7.72 5.03
CA MET A 327 10.39 -7.58 3.58
C MET A 327 11.44 -6.50 3.28
N GLY A 328 12.64 -6.69 3.83
CA GLY A 328 13.70 -5.70 3.67
C GLY A 328 13.83 -4.80 4.90
N ASP A 329 13.81 -5.43 6.07
CA ASP A 329 14.00 -4.80 7.37
C ASP A 329 14.84 -5.72 8.26
N HIS A 330 15.40 -5.18 9.35
CA HIS A 330 16.08 -6.00 10.35
C HIS A 330 15.08 -6.88 11.11
N SER A 331 13.87 -6.36 11.34
CA SER A 331 12.67 -7.05 11.81
C SER A 331 11.43 -6.25 11.36
N SER A 332 10.24 -6.84 11.44
CA SER A 332 8.99 -6.14 11.09
C SER A 332 8.68 -4.93 12.02
N HIS A 333 9.40 -4.75 13.13
CA HIS A 333 9.22 -3.60 14.03
C HIS A 333 10.42 -2.64 14.03
N SER A 334 11.54 -3.02 13.41
CA SER A 334 12.79 -2.24 13.43
C SER A 334 12.62 -0.85 12.79
N ALA A 335 11.77 -0.74 11.78
CA ALA A 335 11.42 0.53 11.14
C ALA A 335 10.88 1.57 12.14
N LEU A 336 10.01 1.16 13.08
CA LEU A 336 9.45 2.08 14.07
C LEU A 336 10.51 2.56 15.07
N LEU A 337 11.43 1.68 15.51
CA LEU A 337 12.56 2.08 16.36
C LEU A 337 13.41 3.16 15.67
N ARG A 338 13.74 2.95 14.40
CA ARG A 338 14.50 3.92 13.60
C ARG A 338 13.72 5.21 13.38
N LEU A 339 12.42 5.15 13.12
CA LEU A 339 11.57 6.35 13.02
C LEU A 339 11.63 7.18 14.30
N LEU A 340 11.39 6.57 15.46
CA LEU A 340 11.38 7.27 16.74
C LEU A 340 12.75 7.86 17.09
N HIS A 341 13.83 7.17 16.71
CA HIS A 341 15.19 7.69 16.83
C HIS A 341 15.42 8.89 15.91
N MET A 342 15.11 8.75 14.62
CA MET A 342 15.37 9.76 13.61
C MET A 342 14.50 11.00 13.77
N HIS A 343 13.25 10.85 14.23
CA HIS A 343 12.38 11.98 14.57
C HIS A 343 13.06 12.92 15.59
N LYS A 344 13.66 12.34 16.65
CA LYS A 344 14.42 13.10 17.66
C LYS A 344 15.74 13.62 17.11
N LYS A 345 16.53 12.77 16.44
CA LYS A 345 17.88 13.11 15.93
C LYS A 345 17.84 14.22 14.88
N MET A 346 16.82 14.23 14.03
CA MET A 346 16.58 15.27 13.03
C MET A 346 15.93 16.52 13.63
N ASN A 347 15.51 16.50 14.91
CA ASN A 347 14.67 17.52 15.51
C ASN A 347 13.42 17.82 14.65
N SER A 348 12.83 16.75 14.10
CA SER A 348 11.70 16.86 13.16
C SER A 348 10.53 17.57 13.82
N LYS A 349 9.92 18.50 13.08
CA LYS A 349 8.75 19.27 13.53
C LYS A 349 7.44 18.66 13.09
N ILE A 350 7.49 17.59 12.30
CA ILE A 350 6.29 16.88 11.85
C ILE A 350 5.61 16.24 13.06
N PRO A 351 4.33 16.59 13.32
CA PRO A 351 3.53 15.88 14.30
C PRO A 351 3.38 14.42 13.86
N LEU A 352 3.78 13.50 14.74
CA LEU A 352 3.63 12.07 14.53
C LEU A 352 2.49 11.53 15.38
N TYR A 353 1.70 10.64 14.80
CA TYR A 353 0.77 9.81 15.55
C TYR A 353 0.98 8.34 15.18
N ILE A 354 1.35 7.54 16.17
CA ILE A 354 1.69 6.11 16.03
C ILE A 354 0.44 5.30 16.36
N LEU A 355 -0.04 4.49 15.42
CA LEU A 355 -1.10 3.53 15.68
C LEU A 355 -0.50 2.15 15.98
N ASN A 356 -1.11 1.39 16.87
CA ASN A 356 -0.99 -0.05 16.83
C ASN A 356 -2.00 -0.63 15.83
N GLU A 357 -1.76 -1.86 15.39
CA GLU A 357 -2.65 -2.56 14.47
C GLU A 357 -4.04 -2.74 15.10
N GLY A 358 -5.09 -2.39 14.35
CA GLY A 358 -6.48 -2.36 14.80
C GLY A 358 -6.89 -1.07 15.54
N GLU A 359 -5.94 -0.21 15.91
CA GLU A 359 -6.30 1.07 16.53
C GLU A 359 -6.89 2.05 15.52
N SER A 360 -7.73 2.95 16.03
CA SER A 360 -8.37 4.01 15.27
C SER A 360 -8.12 5.37 15.89
N ILE A 361 -8.01 6.39 15.05
CA ILE A 361 -8.00 7.80 15.47
C ILE A 361 -8.97 8.62 14.62
N GLN A 362 -9.65 9.57 15.26
CA GLN A 362 -10.38 10.64 14.57
C GLN A 362 -9.53 11.92 14.60
N LEU A 363 -9.34 12.51 13.43
CA LEU A 363 -8.56 13.72 13.18
C LEU A 363 -9.36 14.77 12.47
#